data_AF-A0A9P3FHI8-F1
#
_entry.id   AF-A0A9P3FHI8-F1
#
_cell.length_a   1.000
_cell.length_b   1.000
_cell.length_c   1.000
_cell.angle_alpha   90.00
_cell.angle_beta   90.00
_cell.angle_gamma   90.00
#
_symmetry.space_group_name_H-M   'P 1'
#
loop_
_entity.id
_entity.type
_entity.pdbx_description
1 polymer ?
#
loop_
_entity_poly.entity_id
_entity_poly.type
_entity_poly.pdbx_seq_one_letter_code
_entity_poly.pdbx_strand_id
1 'polypeptide(L)'
;MDAEKLLKAYGWSGSGSLDSHNGAQSRGLSKPLLISKKVDVLGVGLNKHAAVSDQWWMRAYDSGLKDLGTGKKSTLAQVREKGMFAGGLYGRFVKGESEGGTIQQWNEEQKKRKREDDDSGYDSLGKKVKTEGAEKVKKMVSRRVDAFTQEARKRGLLEVRVVKNRALEGKAKGKSVESLYGEEAVARVFKEAGLEPSSKEDRKKQDKYDRERRVRRFRQAVKSFVISQLKPKEQAQLEAIDYIRDKTHEEKQRDRRRARIEKAEAKAAKKAAKEQQRLKDVEMKAWEMDMTSEEYLKYRKDKKKAKKEGVSLEEYYEPQERIEGLLEAEAGLEDLEANDQRQSGIPQISQDEEQAKSRSNQVIDSEGNVRYTVDPDVPVPLDPSIWEGIGARSLPKRVRKARRQWMEDQREAKKAAEGTASTTKQAERKNARKIAKQEAMTMKILSESRKQKKGKGAGKTASIEGIGEVPLIDVTTKSPEPFTADQMAAARTSARKVLKEQKRKKKAMEASA
;
A
#
# COMPACT_ATOMS: atom_id res chain seq x y z
N MET A 1 -13.87 -47.10 13.83
CA MET A 1 -13.86 -47.87 12.57
C MET A 1 -12.70 -48.82 12.63
N ASP A 2 -12.93 -50.09 12.31
CA ASP A 2 -11.93 -51.15 12.33
C ASP A 2 -11.18 -51.13 10.99
N ALA A 3 -9.94 -50.62 11.00
CA ALA A 3 -9.15 -50.34 9.79
C ALA A 3 -8.93 -51.59 8.92
N GLU A 4 -8.74 -52.74 9.58
CA GLU A 4 -8.49 -54.01 8.91
C GLU A 4 -9.71 -54.51 8.13
N LYS A 5 -10.91 -54.37 8.71
CA LYS A 5 -12.16 -54.71 8.01
C LYS A 5 -12.37 -53.85 6.79
N LEU A 6 -12.06 -52.55 6.89
CA LEU A 6 -12.23 -51.60 5.80
C LEU A 6 -11.22 -51.87 4.67
N LEU A 7 -9.95 -52.14 4.99
CA LEU A 7 -8.93 -52.51 4.00
C LEU A 7 -9.25 -53.85 3.31
N LYS A 8 -9.70 -54.85 4.07
CA LYS A 8 -10.18 -56.13 3.50
C LYS A 8 -11.36 -55.93 2.54
N ALA A 9 -12.30 -55.04 2.87
CA ALA A 9 -13.41 -54.71 1.99
C ALA A 9 -12.97 -54.06 0.67
N TYR A 10 -11.83 -53.35 0.65
CA TYR A 10 -11.22 -52.79 -0.57
C TYR A 10 -10.22 -53.72 -1.25
N GLY A 11 -10.22 -55.02 -0.92
CA GLY A 11 -9.42 -56.04 -1.59
C GLY A 11 -7.96 -56.13 -1.12
N TRP A 12 -7.61 -55.54 0.02
CA TRP A 12 -6.26 -55.69 0.59
C TRP A 12 -6.14 -57.02 1.35
N SER A 13 -5.08 -57.78 1.07
CA SER A 13 -4.76 -59.00 1.79
C SER A 13 -3.89 -58.68 3.03
N GLY A 14 -4.44 -58.96 4.21
CA GLY A 14 -3.73 -58.79 5.48
C GLY A 14 -3.75 -57.37 6.07
N SER A 15 -2.92 -57.13 7.09
CA SER A 15 -2.92 -55.90 7.90
C SER A 15 -2.17 -54.70 7.29
N GLY A 16 -1.73 -54.78 6.02
CA GLY A 16 -1.15 -53.61 5.34
C GLY A 16 -0.12 -53.84 4.22
N SER A 17 -0.19 -54.93 3.44
CA SER A 17 0.67 -55.12 2.25
C SER A 17 -0.13 -54.94 0.96
N LEU A 18 0.37 -54.11 0.04
CA LEU A 18 -0.12 -54.00 -1.35
C LEU A 18 0.46 -55.08 -2.26
N ASP A 19 1.48 -55.78 -1.80
CA ASP A 19 2.20 -56.76 -2.59
C ASP A 19 1.54 -58.14 -2.41
N SER A 20 0.70 -58.51 -3.36
CA SER A 20 -0.01 -59.80 -3.40
C SER A 20 0.89 -60.96 -3.88
N HIS A 21 2.11 -60.66 -4.33
CA HIS A 21 3.00 -61.63 -4.98
C HIS A 21 4.06 -62.27 -4.08
N ASN A 22 4.22 -61.81 -2.83
CA ASN A 22 5.22 -62.35 -1.92
C ASN A 22 4.55 -63.05 -0.73
N GLY A 23 4.38 -64.37 -0.88
CA GLY A 23 3.76 -65.24 0.13
C GLY A 23 4.36 -65.08 1.53
N ALA A 24 3.48 -65.14 2.53
CA ALA A 24 3.70 -65.25 3.98
C ALA A 24 4.64 -64.26 4.70
N GLN A 25 5.56 -63.56 4.02
CA GLN A 25 6.48 -62.59 4.62
C GLN A 25 6.05 -61.16 4.25
N SER A 26 4.92 -60.75 4.81
CA SER A 26 4.34 -59.43 4.61
C SER A 26 5.22 -58.32 5.20
N ARG A 27 6.00 -57.62 4.37
CA ARG A 27 6.68 -56.34 4.71
C ARG A 27 5.69 -55.16 4.69
N GLY A 28 4.50 -55.33 5.25
CA GLY A 28 3.43 -54.33 5.28
C GLY A 28 3.57 -53.33 6.44
N LEU A 29 3.06 -52.11 6.26
CA LEU A 29 3.03 -51.06 7.28
C LEU A 29 2.13 -51.52 8.44
N SER A 30 2.72 -51.90 9.57
CA SER A 30 2.03 -52.56 10.69
C SER A 30 0.94 -51.73 11.38
N LYS A 31 0.81 -50.44 11.06
CA LYS A 31 -0.19 -49.50 11.60
C LYS A 31 -0.49 -48.37 10.61
N PRO A 32 -1.39 -48.57 9.63
CA PRO A 32 -1.78 -47.48 8.75
C PRO A 32 -2.45 -46.36 9.56
N LEU A 33 -1.88 -45.16 9.52
CA LEU A 33 -2.50 -43.96 10.12
C LEU A 33 -3.74 -43.60 9.31
N LEU A 34 -4.92 -43.85 9.88
CA LEU A 34 -6.20 -43.53 9.27
C LEU A 34 -6.43 -42.02 9.35
N ILE A 35 -6.21 -41.31 8.24
CA ILE A 35 -6.55 -39.89 8.13
C ILE A 35 -8.02 -39.82 7.69
N SER A 36 -8.93 -39.55 8.62
CA SER A 36 -10.34 -39.35 8.29
C SER A 36 -10.50 -38.13 7.38
N LYS A 37 -11.02 -38.32 6.16
CA LYS A 37 -11.37 -37.23 5.25
C LYS A 37 -12.56 -36.46 5.84
N LYS A 38 -12.29 -35.37 6.56
CA LYS A 38 -13.34 -34.50 7.10
C LYS A 38 -14.06 -33.85 5.92
N VAL A 39 -15.34 -34.17 5.73
CA VAL A 39 -16.23 -33.59 4.71
C VAL A 39 -16.78 -32.25 5.20
N ASP A 40 -15.94 -31.43 5.84
CA ASP A 40 -16.25 -30.02 6.00
C ASP A 40 -15.78 -29.33 4.71
N VAL A 41 -16.60 -28.45 4.15
CA VAL A 41 -16.33 -27.60 2.98
C VAL A 41 -15.06 -26.72 3.14
N LEU A 42 -14.43 -26.77 4.31
CA LEU A 42 -13.15 -26.17 4.67
C LEU A 42 -12.04 -27.24 4.76
N GLY A 43 -11.87 -28.02 3.69
CA GLY A 43 -10.88 -29.10 3.62
C GLY A 43 -9.48 -28.67 4.08
N VAL A 44 -8.82 -29.58 4.81
CA VAL A 44 -7.39 -29.49 5.14
C VAL A 44 -6.62 -29.51 3.81
N GLY A 45 -6.23 -28.34 3.32
CA GLY A 45 -5.55 -28.20 2.03
C GLY A 45 -6.00 -27.03 1.14
N LEU A 46 -7.03 -26.26 1.52
CA LEU A 46 -7.45 -25.06 0.77
C LEU A 46 -6.55 -23.83 1.02
N ASN A 47 -5.23 -24.03 1.09
CA ASN A 47 -4.33 -23.00 0.61
C ASN A 47 -4.34 -23.09 -0.92
N LYS A 48 -5.19 -22.30 -1.58
CA LYS A 48 -5.20 -22.12 -3.06
C LYS A 48 -3.82 -21.75 -3.63
N HIS A 49 -2.88 -21.37 -2.78
CA HIS A 49 -1.50 -21.05 -3.14
C HIS A 49 -0.49 -22.19 -2.87
N ALA A 50 -0.84 -23.24 -2.11
CA ALA A 50 0.09 -24.33 -1.77
C ALA A 50 0.04 -25.48 -2.80
N ALA A 51 -1.15 -25.92 -3.22
CA ALA A 51 -1.24 -26.94 -4.29
C ALA A 51 -0.71 -26.42 -5.64
N VAL A 52 -0.84 -25.11 -5.88
CA VAL A 52 -0.30 -24.45 -7.08
C VAL A 52 1.21 -24.22 -6.97
N SER A 53 1.77 -24.12 -5.76
CA SER A 53 3.21 -23.99 -5.56
C SER A 53 3.95 -25.31 -5.72
N ASP A 54 3.31 -26.47 -5.52
CA ASP A 54 4.00 -27.78 -5.61
C ASP A 54 4.08 -28.31 -7.06
N GLN A 55 3.18 -27.88 -7.95
CA GLN A 55 3.19 -28.27 -9.38
C GLN A 55 4.01 -27.32 -10.27
N TRP A 56 4.88 -26.50 -9.68
CA TRP A 56 5.66 -25.52 -10.43
C TRP A 56 6.68 -26.21 -11.37
N TRP A 57 7.20 -27.40 -11.00
CA TRP A 57 8.13 -28.18 -11.83
C TRP A 57 7.45 -28.76 -13.08
N MET A 58 6.21 -29.25 -12.96
CA MET A 58 5.39 -29.70 -14.11
C MET A 58 5.18 -28.55 -15.10
N ARG A 59 4.89 -27.35 -14.60
CA ARG A 59 4.75 -26.16 -15.46
C ARG A 59 6.06 -25.70 -16.07
N ALA A 60 7.16 -25.77 -15.31
CA ALA A 60 8.49 -25.46 -15.83
C ALA A 60 8.90 -26.45 -16.93
N TYR A 61 8.63 -27.74 -16.74
CA TYR A 61 8.86 -28.79 -17.72
C TYR A 61 7.98 -28.60 -18.98
N ASP A 62 6.68 -28.36 -18.83
CA ASP A 62 5.77 -28.03 -19.94
C ASP A 62 6.19 -26.77 -20.70
N SER A 63 6.65 -25.73 -19.99
CA SER A 63 7.18 -24.53 -20.63
C SER A 63 8.48 -24.83 -21.39
N GLY A 64 9.33 -25.70 -20.84
CA GLY A 64 10.54 -26.16 -21.51
C GLY A 64 10.25 -26.95 -22.78
N LEU A 65 9.22 -27.81 -22.76
CA LEU A 65 8.76 -28.53 -23.95
C LEU A 65 8.21 -27.60 -25.03
N LYS A 66 7.47 -26.56 -24.65
CA LYS A 66 6.93 -25.56 -25.60
C LYS A 66 8.01 -24.64 -26.17
N ASP A 67 9.08 -24.39 -25.42
CA ASP A 67 10.17 -23.52 -25.85
C ASP A 67 11.24 -24.27 -26.67
N LEU A 68 11.25 -25.60 -26.67
CA LEU A 68 12.12 -26.42 -27.52
C LEU A 68 11.88 -26.10 -29.01
N GLY A 69 12.94 -25.65 -29.69
CA GLY A 69 12.91 -25.26 -31.11
C GLY A 69 12.62 -23.78 -31.37
N THR A 70 12.21 -23.00 -30.37
CA THR A 70 11.89 -21.56 -30.54
C THR A 70 13.07 -20.61 -30.33
N GLY A 71 14.25 -21.13 -29.97
CA GLY A 71 15.45 -20.34 -29.63
C GLY A 71 15.35 -19.58 -28.30
N LYS A 72 14.24 -19.70 -27.56
CA LYS A 72 14.05 -19.08 -26.24
C LYS A 72 14.77 -19.88 -25.16
N LYS A 73 15.42 -19.20 -24.22
CA LYS A 73 16.05 -19.85 -23.06
C LYS A 73 14.96 -20.46 -22.18
N SER A 74 14.96 -21.78 -22.02
CA SER A 74 13.98 -22.49 -21.19
C SER A 74 14.02 -21.99 -19.74
N THR A 75 12.89 -22.08 -19.04
CA THR A 75 12.79 -21.73 -17.62
C THR A 75 13.79 -22.51 -16.75
N LEU A 76 14.09 -23.77 -17.13
CA LEU A 76 15.14 -24.58 -16.50
C LEU A 76 16.55 -24.03 -16.76
N ALA A 77 16.85 -23.57 -17.98
CA ALA A 77 18.11 -22.91 -18.29
C ALA A 77 18.27 -21.60 -17.50
N GLN A 78 17.19 -20.85 -17.31
CA GLN A 78 17.18 -19.64 -16.49
C GLN A 78 17.43 -19.92 -14.99
N VAL A 79 16.89 -21.03 -14.46
CA VAL A 79 17.18 -21.49 -13.09
C VAL A 79 18.63 -21.97 -12.96
N ARG A 80 19.18 -22.60 -14.00
CA ARG A 80 20.60 -23.01 -14.05
C ARG A 80 21.54 -21.80 -14.10
N GLU A 81 21.21 -20.75 -14.85
CA GLU A 81 22.01 -19.53 -14.98
C GLU A 81 21.94 -18.62 -13.73
N LYS A 82 20.74 -18.42 -13.15
CA LYS A 82 20.55 -17.47 -12.03
C LYS A 82 20.71 -18.10 -10.64
N GLY A 83 20.77 -19.42 -10.56
CA GLY A 83 20.95 -20.18 -9.32
C GLY A 83 19.78 -20.08 -8.32
N MET A 84 19.90 -20.83 -7.22
CA MET A 84 18.90 -20.99 -6.15
C MET A 84 18.44 -19.67 -5.48
N PHE A 85 19.15 -18.56 -5.68
CA PHE A 85 18.91 -17.28 -5.01
C PHE A 85 17.80 -16.42 -5.62
N ALA A 86 17.23 -16.83 -6.76
CA ALA A 86 16.14 -16.10 -7.43
C ALA A 86 14.77 -16.18 -6.71
N GLY A 87 14.71 -16.70 -5.47
CA GLY A 87 13.53 -16.58 -4.61
C GLY A 87 12.37 -17.53 -4.94
N GLY A 88 12.69 -18.75 -5.41
CA GLY A 88 11.72 -19.85 -5.60
C GLY A 88 11.94 -21.02 -4.63
N LEU A 89 11.02 -21.99 -4.64
CA LEU A 89 10.92 -23.16 -3.74
C LEU A 89 12.27 -23.89 -3.50
N TYR A 90 13.19 -23.87 -4.47
CA TYR A 90 14.53 -24.46 -4.35
C TYR A 90 15.48 -23.80 -3.36
N GLY A 91 15.22 -22.58 -2.89
CA GLY A 91 16.00 -21.98 -1.81
C GLY A 91 15.87 -22.72 -0.47
N ARG A 92 14.91 -23.65 -0.34
CA ARG A 92 14.68 -24.47 0.86
C ARG A 92 15.28 -25.87 0.81
N PHE A 93 15.69 -26.35 -0.36
CA PHE A 93 16.39 -27.62 -0.46
C PHE A 93 17.88 -27.35 -0.24
N VAL A 94 18.38 -27.83 0.90
CA VAL A 94 19.82 -27.95 1.13
C VAL A 94 20.33 -28.95 0.10
N LYS A 95 21.30 -28.57 -0.73
CA LYS A 95 22.03 -29.52 -1.59
C LYS A 95 22.65 -30.54 -0.64
N GLY A 96 22.06 -31.74 -0.55
CA GLY A 96 22.67 -32.86 0.16
C GLY A 96 24.05 -33.15 -0.44
N GLU A 97 24.91 -33.83 0.31
CA GLU A 97 26.15 -34.37 -0.25
C GLU A 97 25.82 -35.11 -1.56
N SER A 98 26.41 -34.65 -2.66
CA SER A 98 26.28 -35.36 -3.92
C SER A 98 27.15 -36.60 -3.83
N GLU A 99 26.54 -37.74 -3.55
CA GLU A 99 27.20 -39.02 -3.83
C GLU A 99 27.48 -39.07 -5.33
N GLY A 100 28.76 -39.22 -5.69
CA GLY A 100 29.22 -39.22 -7.06
C GLY A 100 28.59 -40.38 -7.82
N GLY A 101 27.62 -40.07 -8.69
CA GLY A 101 27.02 -41.07 -9.56
C GLY A 101 28.05 -41.70 -10.48
N THR A 102 27.98 -43.01 -10.66
CA THR A 102 28.91 -43.86 -11.43
C THR A 102 28.85 -43.66 -12.95
N ILE A 103 28.20 -42.60 -13.43
CA ILE A 103 28.11 -42.29 -14.85
C ILE A 103 29.41 -41.60 -15.26
N GLN A 104 30.31 -42.38 -15.87
CA GLN A 104 31.63 -41.97 -16.34
C GLN A 104 31.55 -40.70 -17.19
N GLN A 105 32.27 -39.67 -16.74
CA GLN A 105 32.48 -38.41 -17.46
C GLN A 105 33.48 -38.65 -18.60
N TRP A 106 33.00 -39.08 -19.76
CA TRP A 106 33.83 -39.32 -20.94
C TRP A 106 34.15 -38.07 -21.78
N ASN A 107 34.14 -36.87 -21.19
CA ASN A 107 34.45 -35.64 -21.96
C ASN A 107 35.04 -34.50 -21.10
N GLU A 108 36.15 -34.76 -20.40
CA GLU A 108 36.88 -33.70 -19.67
C GLU A 108 38.27 -33.35 -20.24
N GLU A 109 38.77 -34.04 -21.26
CA GLU A 109 40.18 -33.86 -21.67
C GLU A 109 40.43 -32.90 -22.84
N GLN A 110 39.40 -32.43 -23.53
CA GLN A 110 39.52 -31.43 -24.60
C GLN A 110 39.13 -29.99 -24.18
N LYS A 111 38.84 -29.74 -22.90
CA LYS A 111 38.44 -28.40 -22.40
C LYS A 111 39.41 -27.76 -21.39
N LYS A 112 40.68 -28.18 -21.41
CA LYS A 112 41.77 -27.62 -20.59
C LYS A 112 42.56 -26.48 -21.26
N ARG A 113 42.10 -25.90 -22.38
CA ARG A 113 42.72 -24.70 -22.97
C ARG A 113 41.65 -23.68 -23.34
N LYS A 114 41.79 -22.46 -22.81
CA LYS A 114 40.92 -21.29 -22.96
C LYS A 114 39.50 -21.42 -22.37
N ARG A 115 39.41 -21.21 -21.06
CA ARG A 115 38.28 -20.51 -20.44
C ARG A 115 38.86 -19.46 -19.51
N GLU A 116 39.18 -18.34 -20.14
CA GLU A 116 39.27 -17.04 -19.46
C GLU A 116 37.94 -16.77 -18.77
N ASP A 117 38.06 -16.15 -17.61
CA ASP A 117 37.01 -15.81 -16.68
C ASP A 117 35.98 -14.88 -17.31
N ASP A 118 34.84 -15.44 -17.74
CA ASP A 118 33.60 -14.67 -17.91
C ASP A 118 32.75 -14.85 -16.64
N ASP A 119 33.33 -14.35 -15.54
CA ASP A 119 32.64 -13.95 -14.34
C ASP A 119 31.81 -12.71 -14.68
N SER A 120 30.60 -12.91 -15.19
CA SER A 120 29.66 -11.83 -15.49
C SER A 120 29.17 -11.18 -14.18
N GLY A 121 30.01 -10.35 -13.57
CA GLY A 121 29.99 -8.94 -13.95
C GLY A 121 28.66 -8.24 -13.70
N TYR A 122 28.13 -8.30 -12.49
CA TYR A 122 27.46 -7.14 -11.90
C TYR A 122 28.08 -6.80 -10.53
N ASP A 123 29.33 -6.36 -10.64
CA ASP A 123 29.92 -5.24 -9.93
C ASP A 123 29.65 -5.10 -8.42
N SER A 124 30.41 -5.85 -7.62
CA SER A 124 30.88 -5.36 -6.31
C SER A 124 32.22 -5.99 -5.88
N LEU A 125 33.02 -6.49 -6.84
CA LEU A 125 34.33 -7.07 -6.56
C LEU A 125 35.47 -6.04 -6.53
N GLY A 126 35.23 -4.77 -6.88
CA GLY A 126 36.25 -3.72 -6.87
C GLY A 126 36.69 -3.17 -5.49
N LYS A 127 36.14 -3.65 -4.36
CA LYS A 127 36.43 -3.05 -3.03
C LYS A 127 36.52 -4.00 -1.83
N LYS A 128 36.66 -5.32 -2.03
CA LYS A 128 36.73 -6.27 -0.90
C LYS A 128 38.02 -6.17 -0.07
N VAL A 129 39.14 -5.74 -0.66
CA VAL A 129 40.46 -5.80 -0.02
C VAL A 129 40.62 -4.87 1.20
N LYS A 130 39.77 -3.84 1.36
CA LYS A 130 39.82 -2.93 2.54
C LYS A 130 38.76 -3.20 3.62
N THR A 131 37.89 -4.22 3.45
CA THR A 131 36.75 -4.42 4.34
C THR A 131 36.98 -5.44 5.46
N GLU A 132 37.93 -6.37 5.32
CA GLU A 132 38.13 -7.43 6.32
C GLU A 132 38.49 -6.89 7.71
N GLY A 133 39.36 -5.88 7.78
CA GLY A 133 39.72 -5.24 9.05
C GLY A 133 38.52 -4.58 9.71
N ALA A 134 37.74 -3.85 8.92
CA ALA A 134 36.57 -3.11 9.40
C ALA A 134 35.43 -4.07 9.83
N GLU A 135 35.25 -5.21 9.16
CA GLU A 135 34.31 -6.26 9.59
C GLU A 135 34.73 -6.92 10.91
N LYS A 136 36.03 -7.16 11.12
CA LYS A 136 36.56 -7.66 12.39
C LYS A 136 36.26 -6.69 13.53
N VAL A 137 36.49 -5.38 13.32
CA VAL A 137 36.14 -4.34 14.30
C VAL A 137 34.64 -4.34 14.59
N LYS A 138 33.78 -4.41 13.57
CA LYS A 138 32.32 -4.47 13.73
C LYS A 138 31.86 -5.69 14.53
N LYS A 139 32.45 -6.86 14.25
CA LYS A 139 32.17 -8.10 14.99
C LYS A 139 32.63 -8.00 16.45
N MET A 140 33.76 -7.35 16.70
CA MET A 140 34.26 -7.06 18.05
C MET A 140 33.31 -6.15 18.83
N VAL A 141 32.85 -5.03 18.22
CA VAL A 141 31.87 -4.12 18.82
C VAL A 141 30.57 -4.84 19.14
N SER A 142 30.05 -5.64 18.20
CA SER A 142 28.82 -6.42 18.44
C SER A 142 28.95 -7.39 19.61
N ARG A 143 30.08 -8.12 19.70
CA ARG A 143 30.35 -9.03 20.83
C ARG A 143 30.40 -8.30 22.17
N ARG A 144 31.03 -7.13 22.21
CA ARG A 144 31.08 -6.28 23.42
C ARG A 144 29.70 -5.77 23.81
N VAL A 145 28.89 -5.31 22.85
CA VAL A 145 27.50 -4.87 23.09
C VAL A 145 26.62 -6.01 23.62
N ASP A 146 26.79 -7.21 23.09
CA ASP A 146 26.07 -8.38 23.57
C ASP A 146 26.52 -8.81 24.99
N ALA A 147 27.81 -8.66 25.33
CA ALA A 147 28.30 -8.88 26.69
C ALA A 147 27.67 -7.90 27.70
N PHE A 148 27.61 -6.61 27.36
CA PHE A 148 26.87 -5.59 28.16
C PHE A 148 25.38 -5.94 28.28
N THR A 149 24.77 -6.46 27.22
CA THR A 149 23.36 -6.88 27.24
C THR A 149 23.15 -8.08 28.16
N GLN A 150 24.08 -9.04 28.19
CA GLN A 150 24.03 -10.16 29.13
C GLN A 150 24.22 -9.69 30.56
N GLU A 151 25.11 -8.74 30.81
CA GLU A 151 25.33 -8.18 32.14
C GLU A 151 24.10 -7.42 32.66
N ALA A 152 23.50 -6.56 31.85
CA ALA A 152 22.25 -5.88 32.20
C ALA A 152 21.10 -6.87 32.48
N ARG A 153 21.09 -8.04 31.83
CA ARG A 153 20.16 -9.14 32.14
C ARG A 153 20.48 -9.81 33.46
N LYS A 154 21.76 -10.09 33.74
CA LYS A 154 22.21 -10.66 35.02
C LYS A 154 21.83 -9.75 36.20
N ARG A 155 21.96 -8.43 36.05
CA ARG A 155 21.51 -7.43 37.03
C ARG A 155 19.99 -7.22 37.07
N GLY A 156 19.23 -7.95 36.25
CA GLY A 156 17.77 -7.84 36.18
C GLY A 156 17.26 -6.51 35.64
N LEU A 157 18.08 -5.70 34.97
CA LEU A 157 17.68 -4.40 34.39
C LEU A 157 16.90 -4.57 33.08
N LEU A 158 17.13 -5.68 32.36
CA LEU A 158 16.43 -6.02 31.12
C LEU A 158 15.66 -7.33 31.26
N GLU A 159 14.33 -7.24 31.30
CA GLU A 159 13.46 -8.40 31.14
C GLU A 159 13.34 -8.76 29.65
N VAL A 160 14.27 -9.59 29.16
CA VAL A 160 14.06 -10.28 27.88
C VAL A 160 13.48 -11.64 28.22
N ARG A 161 12.30 -11.97 27.66
CA ARG A 161 11.81 -13.35 27.69
C ARG A 161 12.92 -14.23 27.15
N VAL A 162 13.52 -15.01 28.05
CA VAL A 162 14.60 -15.93 27.74
C VAL A 162 13.99 -16.98 26.82
N VAL A 163 14.11 -16.75 25.50
CA VAL A 163 14.16 -17.88 24.58
C VAL A 163 15.37 -18.66 25.08
N LYS A 164 15.14 -19.82 25.70
CA LYS A 164 16.16 -20.69 26.33
C LYS A 164 17.21 -21.11 25.30
N ASN A 165 18.07 -20.21 24.90
CA ASN A 165 19.26 -20.51 24.13
C ASN A 165 20.36 -20.90 25.12
N ARG A 166 20.18 -22.07 25.75
CA ARG A 166 21.11 -22.71 26.71
C ARG A 166 22.54 -22.80 26.16
N ALA A 167 22.72 -22.73 24.84
CA ALA A 167 24.02 -22.81 24.18
C ALA A 167 24.94 -21.59 24.38
N LEU A 168 24.43 -20.42 24.77
CA LEU A 168 25.25 -19.21 24.93
C LEU A 168 25.84 -19.03 26.34
N GLU A 169 25.24 -19.63 27.37
CA GLU A 169 25.72 -19.46 28.75
C GLU A 169 26.99 -20.27 29.04
N GLY A 170 27.19 -21.41 28.37
CA GLY A 170 28.33 -22.31 28.64
C GLY A 170 29.69 -21.91 28.05
N LYS A 171 29.77 -20.87 27.20
CA LYS A 171 31.02 -20.51 26.50
C LYS A 171 31.56 -19.11 26.80
N ALA A 172 30.91 -18.34 27.68
CA ALA A 172 31.38 -17.00 28.05
C ALA A 172 32.49 -17.07 29.12
N LYS A 173 33.62 -17.73 28.85
CA LYS A 173 34.85 -17.61 29.65
C LYS A 173 35.59 -16.27 29.41
N GLY A 174 34.86 -15.23 29.01
CA GLY A 174 35.43 -13.90 28.80
C GLY A 174 35.54 -13.14 30.13
N LYS A 175 36.54 -12.25 30.22
CA LYS A 175 36.61 -11.23 31.27
C LYS A 175 35.25 -10.51 31.38
N SER A 176 34.75 -10.31 32.61
CA SER A 176 33.50 -9.58 32.82
C SER A 176 33.63 -8.17 32.23
N VAL A 177 32.52 -7.60 31.75
CA VAL A 177 32.53 -6.24 31.21
C VAL A 177 32.99 -5.23 32.28
N GLU A 178 32.61 -5.45 33.54
CA GLU A 178 33.12 -4.71 34.70
C GLU A 178 34.65 -4.77 34.79
N SER A 179 35.27 -5.93 34.60
CA SER A 179 36.74 -6.06 34.64
C SER A 179 37.43 -5.40 33.44
N LEU A 180 36.75 -5.20 32.32
CA LEU A 180 37.30 -4.59 31.11
C LEU A 180 37.20 -3.06 31.12
N TYR A 181 36.11 -2.51 31.65
CA TYR A 181 35.80 -1.08 31.56
C TYR A 181 35.70 -0.37 32.90
N GLY A 182 35.70 -1.10 34.02
CA GLY A 182 35.43 -0.57 35.36
C GLY A 182 33.93 -0.48 35.65
N GLU A 183 33.56 -0.68 36.91
CA GLU A 183 32.16 -0.66 37.36
C GLU A 183 31.49 0.71 37.13
N GLU A 184 32.22 1.80 37.39
CA GLU A 184 31.69 3.16 37.19
C GLU A 184 31.30 3.44 35.74
N ALA A 185 32.10 2.98 34.77
CA ALA A 185 31.82 3.20 33.36
C ALA A 185 30.57 2.42 32.93
N VAL A 186 30.42 1.18 33.41
CA VAL A 186 29.22 0.37 33.15
C VAL A 186 27.98 1.03 33.74
N ALA A 187 28.08 1.53 34.97
CA ALA A 187 26.98 2.25 35.63
C ALA A 187 26.57 3.52 34.87
N ARG A 188 27.54 4.29 34.33
CA ARG A 188 27.26 5.48 33.50
C ARG A 188 26.48 5.11 32.23
N VAL A 189 26.88 4.05 31.52
CA VAL A 189 26.18 3.59 30.32
C VAL A 189 24.76 3.12 30.64
N PHE A 190 24.56 2.45 31.78
CA PHE A 190 23.24 2.01 32.22
C PHE A 190 22.34 3.19 32.55
N LYS A 191 22.89 4.20 33.21
CA LYS A 191 22.18 5.45 33.52
C LYS A 191 21.81 6.23 32.26
N GLU A 192 22.74 6.40 31.31
CA GLU A 192 22.49 7.07 30.03
C GLU A 192 21.40 6.36 29.21
N ALA A 193 21.36 5.03 29.29
CA ALA A 193 20.32 4.22 28.66
C ALA A 193 18.95 4.28 29.37
N GLY A 194 18.85 4.94 30.53
CA GLY A 194 17.66 4.97 31.37
C GLY A 194 17.34 3.61 32.02
N LEU A 195 18.36 2.78 32.26
CA LEU A 195 18.26 1.50 32.97
C LEU A 195 18.68 1.66 34.43
N GLU A 196 18.12 2.64 35.12
CA GLU A 196 18.27 2.71 36.57
C GLU A 196 17.51 1.54 37.23
N PRO A 197 17.95 1.08 38.41
CA PRO A 197 17.25 0.08 39.20
C PRO A 197 15.91 0.66 39.73
N SER A 198 14.92 0.78 38.85
CA SER A 198 13.54 1.10 39.24
C SER A 198 12.96 -0.07 40.03
N SER A 199 12.04 0.24 40.95
CA SER A 199 11.28 -0.77 41.69
C SER A 199 10.65 -1.78 40.72
N LYS A 200 10.60 -3.06 41.14
CA LYS A 200 10.15 -4.18 40.30
C LYS A 200 8.67 -4.08 39.88
N GLU A 201 7.89 -3.24 40.55
CA GLU A 201 6.44 -3.14 40.37
C GLU A 201 6.05 -2.42 39.07
N ASP A 202 6.80 -1.39 38.65
CA ASP A 202 6.51 -0.63 37.43
C ASP A 202 6.74 -1.41 36.14
N ARG A 203 7.51 -2.51 36.21
CA ARG A 203 7.99 -3.23 35.03
C ARG A 203 6.95 -4.18 34.45
N LYS A 204 6.07 -4.75 35.28
CA LYS A 204 5.11 -5.80 34.86
C LYS A 204 4.03 -5.28 33.90
N LYS A 205 3.71 -3.98 33.94
CA LYS A 205 2.67 -3.37 33.09
C LYS A 205 3.19 -2.65 31.85
N GLN A 206 4.51 -2.55 31.67
CA GLN A 206 5.06 -1.87 30.50
C GLN A 206 4.86 -2.70 29.23
N ASP A 207 4.24 -2.05 28.24
CA ASP A 207 3.97 -2.61 26.93
C ASP A 207 5.22 -3.24 26.31
N LYS A 208 5.00 -4.35 25.60
CA LYS A 208 6.03 -5.04 24.82
C LYS A 208 6.85 -4.08 23.96
N TYR A 209 6.18 -3.05 23.42
CA TYR A 209 6.81 -2.01 22.59
C TYR A 209 7.82 -1.16 23.37
N ASP A 210 7.50 -0.71 24.58
CA ASP A 210 8.40 0.12 25.40
C ASP A 210 9.58 -0.68 25.95
N ARG A 211 9.38 -1.96 26.24
CA ARG A 211 10.47 -2.90 26.56
C ARG A 211 11.44 -3.02 25.40
N GLU A 212 10.94 -3.27 24.18
CA GLU A 212 11.78 -3.38 22.99
C GLU A 212 12.49 -2.06 22.67
N ARG A 213 11.80 -0.93 22.83
CA ARG A 213 12.38 0.40 22.65
C ARG A 213 13.52 0.68 23.63
N ARG A 214 13.38 0.29 24.91
CA ARG A 214 14.46 0.41 25.90
C ARG A 214 15.65 -0.46 25.56
N VAL A 215 15.44 -1.71 25.14
CA VAL A 215 16.54 -2.59 24.69
C VAL A 215 17.29 -1.97 23.51
N ARG A 216 16.58 -1.35 22.55
CA ARG A 216 17.21 -0.67 21.41
C ARG A 216 18.03 0.55 21.84
N ARG A 217 17.48 1.41 22.71
CA ARG A 217 18.19 2.58 23.27
C ARG A 217 19.43 2.17 24.06
N PHE A 218 19.30 1.15 24.90
CA PHE A 218 20.40 0.57 25.64
C PHE A 218 21.51 0.06 24.70
N ARG A 219 21.16 -0.73 23.67
CA ARG A 219 22.14 -1.19 22.69
C ARG A 219 22.80 -0.05 21.91
N GLN A 220 22.08 1.05 21.67
CA GLN A 220 22.64 2.25 21.04
C GLN A 220 23.65 2.94 21.96
N ALA A 221 23.29 3.19 23.22
CA ALA A 221 24.18 3.81 24.22
C ALA A 221 25.44 2.96 24.49
N VAL A 222 25.26 1.64 24.59
CA VAL A 222 26.40 0.71 24.71
C VAL A 222 27.26 0.75 23.44
N LYS A 223 26.64 0.77 22.25
CA LYS A 223 27.39 0.83 20.98
C LYS A 223 28.20 2.13 20.89
N SER A 224 27.63 3.28 21.24
CA SER A 224 28.36 4.56 21.23
C SER A 224 29.52 4.55 22.23
N PHE A 225 29.28 4.06 23.46
CA PHE A 225 30.33 3.92 24.47
C PHE A 225 31.45 2.96 24.01
N VAL A 226 31.11 1.79 23.48
CA VAL A 226 32.14 0.84 23.00
C VAL A 226 32.94 1.43 21.85
N ILE A 227 32.32 2.19 20.95
CA ILE A 227 33.00 2.87 19.84
C ILE A 227 33.92 3.98 20.35
N SER A 228 33.52 4.75 21.37
CA SER A 228 34.36 5.81 21.94
C SER A 228 35.64 5.27 22.60
N GLN A 229 35.63 4.01 23.03
CA GLN A 229 36.81 3.31 23.60
C GLN A 229 37.71 2.67 22.53
N LEU A 230 37.34 2.70 21.24
CA LEU A 230 38.19 2.18 20.16
C LEU A 230 39.29 3.16 19.77
N LYS A 231 40.35 2.66 19.15
CA LYS A 231 41.40 3.54 18.59
C LYS A 231 40.82 4.35 17.42
N PRO A 232 41.28 5.60 17.16
CA PRO A 232 40.76 6.42 16.07
C PRO A 232 40.81 5.74 14.69
N LYS A 233 41.84 4.92 14.44
CA LYS A 233 41.95 4.12 13.21
C LYS A 233 40.80 3.11 13.04
N GLU A 234 40.35 2.50 14.15
CA GLU A 234 39.24 1.53 14.15
C GLU A 234 37.89 2.24 14.03
N GLN A 235 37.75 3.43 14.63
CA GLN A 235 36.56 4.27 14.48
C GLN A 235 36.36 4.68 13.01
N ALA A 236 37.41 5.19 12.36
CA ALA A 236 37.38 5.55 10.94
C ALA A 236 37.02 4.35 10.03
N GLN A 237 37.48 3.13 10.38
CA GLN A 237 37.11 1.92 9.66
C GLN A 237 35.61 1.58 9.79
N LEU A 238 35.01 1.78 10.96
CA LEU A 238 33.57 1.58 11.16
C LEU A 238 32.74 2.61 10.40
N GLU A 239 33.12 3.88 10.46
CA GLU A 239 32.46 4.97 9.74
C GLU A 239 32.50 4.73 8.23
N ALA A 240 33.62 4.26 7.70
CA ALA A 240 33.74 3.90 6.28
C ALA A 240 32.76 2.78 5.87
N ILE A 241 32.54 1.76 6.72
CA ILE A 241 31.53 0.72 6.46
C ILE A 241 30.13 1.32 6.47
N ASP A 242 29.79 2.10 7.49
CA ASP A 242 28.43 2.62 7.66
C ASP A 242 28.11 3.59 6.50
N TYR A 243 29.08 4.40 6.03
CA TYR A 243 28.95 5.22 4.82
C TYR A 243 28.69 4.39 3.55
N ILE A 244 29.43 3.31 3.32
CA ILE A 244 29.21 2.42 2.16
C ILE A 244 27.81 1.79 2.25
N ARG A 245 27.37 1.42 3.44
CA ARG A 245 26.04 0.83 3.68
C ARG A 245 24.91 1.82 3.38
N ASP A 246 25.06 3.07 3.81
CA ASP A 246 24.04 4.09 3.57
C ASP A 246 23.97 4.45 2.09
N LYS A 247 25.12 4.55 1.40
CA LYS A 247 25.19 4.78 -0.05
C LYS A 247 24.51 3.65 -0.82
N THR A 248 24.80 2.38 -0.50
CA THR A 248 24.16 1.22 -1.15
C THR A 248 22.66 1.13 -0.85
N HIS A 249 22.23 1.53 0.35
CA HIS A 249 20.80 1.59 0.68
C HIS A 249 20.07 2.69 -0.09
N GLU A 250 20.67 3.88 -0.23
CA GLU A 250 20.12 4.97 -1.02
C GLU A 250 20.01 4.59 -2.51
N GLU A 251 21.04 3.98 -3.06
CA GLU A 251 21.06 3.46 -4.43
C GLU A 251 19.94 2.42 -4.64
N LYS A 252 19.83 1.44 -3.74
CA LYS A 252 18.73 0.46 -3.76
C LYS A 252 17.35 1.11 -3.64
N GLN A 253 17.21 2.23 -2.93
CA GLN A 253 15.96 2.99 -2.90
C GLN A 253 15.67 3.69 -4.23
N ARG A 254 16.70 4.26 -4.87
CA ARG A 254 16.58 4.87 -6.21
C ARG A 254 16.16 3.82 -7.24
N ASP A 255 16.74 2.63 -7.21
CA ASP A 255 16.37 1.53 -8.11
C ASP A 255 14.94 1.05 -7.88
N ARG A 256 14.51 0.94 -6.61
CA ARG A 256 13.11 0.62 -6.27
C ARG A 256 12.14 1.70 -6.77
N ARG A 257 12.55 2.98 -6.77
CA ARG A 257 11.73 4.07 -7.32
C ARG A 257 11.66 3.98 -8.85
N ARG A 258 12.79 3.75 -9.53
CA ARG A 258 12.86 3.53 -10.98
C ARG A 258 11.98 2.36 -11.42
N ALA A 259 12.11 1.20 -10.78
CA ALA A 259 11.28 0.02 -11.08
C ALA A 259 9.78 0.25 -10.83
N ARG A 260 9.41 1.13 -9.89
CA ARG A 260 8.00 1.51 -9.67
C ARG A 260 7.47 2.42 -10.78
N ILE A 261 8.30 3.34 -11.26
CA ILE A 261 7.99 4.25 -12.38
C ILE A 261 7.83 3.43 -13.66
N GLU A 262 8.81 2.60 -13.99
CA GLU A 262 8.79 1.71 -15.16
C GLU A 262 7.56 0.78 -15.15
N LYS A 263 7.23 0.20 -13.98
CA LYS A 263 6.01 -0.61 -13.82
C LYS A 263 4.72 0.20 -14.01
N ALA A 264 4.72 1.49 -13.67
CA ALA A 264 3.58 2.37 -13.89
C ALA A 264 3.46 2.73 -15.38
N GLU A 265 4.57 3.05 -16.04
CA GLU A 265 4.65 3.33 -17.48
C GLU A 265 4.24 2.11 -18.31
N ALA A 266 4.75 0.91 -18.00
CA ALA A 266 4.34 -0.32 -18.68
C ALA A 266 2.84 -0.61 -18.52
N LYS A 267 2.24 -0.29 -17.37
CA LYS A 267 0.80 -0.39 -17.16
C LYS A 267 0.02 0.65 -17.96
N ALA A 268 0.54 1.86 -18.09
CA ALA A 268 -0.06 2.91 -18.91
C ALA A 268 -0.01 2.53 -20.40
N ALA A 269 1.15 2.08 -20.90
CA ALA A 269 1.33 1.60 -22.26
C ALA A 269 0.39 0.41 -22.59
N LYS A 270 0.25 -0.56 -21.68
CA LYS A 270 -0.69 -1.68 -21.86
C LYS A 270 -2.15 -1.22 -21.92
N LYS A 271 -2.54 -0.19 -21.16
CA LYS A 271 -3.89 0.40 -21.23
C LYS A 271 -4.10 1.13 -22.56
N ALA A 272 -3.14 1.94 -22.99
CA ALA A 272 -3.19 2.64 -24.27
C ALA A 272 -3.27 1.65 -25.45
N ALA A 273 -2.47 0.59 -25.45
CA ALA A 273 -2.52 -0.45 -26.48
C ALA A 273 -3.88 -1.17 -26.52
N LYS A 274 -4.47 -1.46 -25.35
CA LYS A 274 -5.82 -2.05 -25.27
C LYS A 274 -6.90 -1.09 -25.75
N GLU A 275 -6.73 0.20 -25.53
CA GLU A 275 -7.65 1.24 -26.03
C GLU A 275 -7.56 1.38 -27.54
N GLN A 276 -6.34 1.42 -28.11
CA GLN A 276 -6.13 1.38 -29.55
C GLN A 276 -6.70 0.12 -30.20
N GLN A 277 -6.53 -1.07 -29.58
CA GLN A 277 -7.19 -2.29 -30.07
C GLN A 277 -8.71 -2.17 -30.04
N ARG A 278 -9.30 -1.61 -28.98
CA ARG A 278 -10.75 -1.38 -28.91
C ARG A 278 -11.25 -0.42 -29.97
N LEU A 279 -10.46 0.61 -30.32
CA LEU A 279 -10.80 1.54 -31.40
C LEU A 279 -10.78 0.82 -32.75
N LYS A 280 -9.75 0.02 -33.03
CA LYS A 280 -9.69 -0.82 -34.24
C LYS A 280 -10.85 -1.82 -34.31
N ASP A 281 -11.20 -2.47 -33.20
CA ASP A 281 -12.34 -3.39 -33.14
C ASP A 281 -13.68 -2.68 -33.40
N VAL A 282 -13.80 -1.41 -32.99
CA VAL A 282 -15.00 -0.58 -33.26
C VAL A 282 -15.04 -0.18 -34.73
N GLU A 283 -13.91 0.24 -35.29
CA GLU A 283 -13.77 0.62 -36.70
C GLU A 283 -14.07 -0.55 -37.64
N MET A 284 -13.51 -1.73 -37.37
CA MET A 284 -13.81 -2.96 -38.13
C MET A 284 -15.29 -3.31 -38.12
N LYS A 285 -15.96 -3.20 -36.96
CA LYS A 285 -17.40 -3.51 -36.85
C LYS A 285 -18.31 -2.45 -37.45
N ALA A 286 -17.85 -1.22 -37.48
CA ALA A 286 -18.54 -0.15 -38.18
C ALA A 286 -18.49 -0.40 -39.69
N TRP A 287 -17.30 -0.77 -40.18
CA TRP A 287 -17.08 -1.16 -41.58
C TRP A 287 -17.90 -2.39 -41.98
N GLU A 288 -17.99 -3.42 -41.14
CA GLU A 288 -18.87 -4.59 -41.37
C GLU A 288 -20.37 -4.25 -41.47
N MET A 289 -20.78 -3.11 -40.93
CA MET A 289 -22.17 -2.64 -40.90
C MET A 289 -22.40 -1.48 -41.89
N ASP A 290 -21.44 -1.22 -42.79
CA ASP A 290 -21.44 -0.12 -43.77
C ASP A 290 -21.76 1.25 -43.15
N MET A 291 -21.29 1.49 -41.92
CA MET A 291 -21.52 2.73 -41.17
C MET A 291 -20.20 3.30 -40.61
N THR A 292 -20.20 4.59 -40.27
CA THR A 292 -19.04 5.23 -39.66
C THR A 292 -18.81 4.73 -38.22
N SER A 293 -17.57 4.84 -37.72
CA SER A 293 -17.24 4.40 -36.35
C SER A 293 -18.06 5.12 -35.27
N GLU A 294 -18.43 6.37 -35.52
CA GLU A 294 -19.25 7.19 -34.62
C GLU A 294 -20.71 6.72 -34.63
N GLU A 295 -21.28 6.48 -35.81
CA GLU A 295 -22.62 5.91 -35.98
C GLU A 295 -22.72 4.53 -35.34
N TYR A 296 -21.71 3.68 -35.49
CA TYR A 296 -21.67 2.38 -34.84
C TYR A 296 -21.68 2.49 -33.31
N LEU A 297 -20.95 3.47 -32.75
CA LEU A 297 -20.98 3.73 -31.31
C LEU A 297 -22.35 4.25 -30.85
N LYS A 298 -23.04 5.06 -31.67
CA LYS A 298 -24.42 5.54 -31.43
C LYS A 298 -25.40 4.35 -31.47
N TYR A 299 -25.39 3.57 -32.54
CA TYR A 299 -26.12 2.32 -32.71
C TYR A 299 -25.93 1.38 -31.52
N ARG A 300 -24.69 1.17 -31.05
CA ARG A 300 -24.41 0.31 -29.89
C ARG A 300 -24.98 0.87 -28.58
N LYS A 301 -25.04 2.19 -28.41
CA LYS A 301 -25.65 2.83 -27.23
C LYS A 301 -27.16 2.68 -27.29
N ASP A 302 -27.78 2.93 -28.44
CA ASP A 302 -29.23 2.87 -28.61
C ASP A 302 -29.73 1.43 -28.51
N LYS A 303 -29.02 0.45 -29.09
CA LYS A 303 -29.27 -0.98 -28.87
C LYS A 303 -29.25 -1.40 -27.40
N LYS A 304 -28.40 -0.79 -26.58
CA LYS A 304 -28.40 -1.05 -25.12
C LYS A 304 -29.57 -0.38 -24.41
N LYS A 305 -30.04 0.78 -24.87
CA LYS A 305 -31.20 1.47 -24.31
C LYS A 305 -32.49 0.75 -24.68
N ALA A 306 -32.68 0.43 -25.96
CA ALA A 306 -33.81 -0.37 -26.47
C ALA A 306 -33.95 -1.68 -25.67
N LYS A 307 -32.84 -2.42 -25.50
CA LYS A 307 -32.82 -3.64 -24.66
C LYS A 307 -33.19 -3.39 -23.19
N LYS A 308 -32.84 -2.22 -22.63
CA LYS A 308 -33.16 -1.85 -21.25
C LYS A 308 -34.63 -1.45 -21.12
N GLU A 309 -35.20 -0.86 -22.15
CA GLU A 309 -36.60 -0.43 -22.23
C GLU A 309 -37.53 -1.58 -22.65
N GLY A 310 -36.97 -2.69 -23.16
CA GLY A 310 -37.72 -3.86 -23.59
C GLY A 310 -38.36 -3.68 -24.97
N VAL A 311 -37.88 -2.71 -25.74
CA VAL A 311 -38.39 -2.30 -27.05
C VAL A 311 -37.42 -2.81 -28.13
N SER A 312 -37.94 -3.12 -29.33
CA SER A 312 -37.07 -3.51 -30.45
C SER A 312 -36.18 -2.33 -30.88
N LEU A 313 -35.08 -2.60 -31.61
CA LEU A 313 -34.20 -1.51 -32.03
C LEU A 313 -34.86 -0.59 -33.06
N GLU A 314 -35.68 -1.16 -33.94
CA GLU A 314 -36.45 -0.43 -34.96
C GLU A 314 -37.54 0.41 -34.29
N GLU A 315 -38.27 -0.16 -33.33
CA GLU A 315 -39.26 0.57 -32.53
C GLU A 315 -38.64 1.69 -31.68
N TYR A 316 -37.34 1.60 -31.35
CA TYR A 316 -36.62 2.68 -30.65
C TYR A 316 -36.27 3.85 -31.59
N TYR A 317 -36.09 3.60 -32.89
CA TYR A 317 -35.81 4.64 -33.89
C TYR A 317 -37.07 5.26 -34.49
N GLU A 318 -38.17 4.52 -34.60
CA GLU A 318 -39.45 5.02 -35.13
C GLU A 318 -39.93 6.35 -34.51
N PRO A 319 -39.91 6.52 -33.17
CA PRO A 319 -40.28 7.79 -32.54
C PRO A 319 -39.33 8.92 -32.91
N GLN A 320 -38.04 8.64 -33.14
CA GLN A 320 -37.07 9.66 -33.52
C GLN A 320 -37.27 10.10 -34.97
N GLU A 321 -37.49 9.16 -35.89
CA GLU A 321 -37.76 9.45 -37.31
C GLU A 321 -39.07 10.23 -37.48
N ARG A 322 -40.11 9.92 -36.70
CA ARG A 322 -41.35 10.71 -36.69
C ARG A 322 -41.13 12.14 -36.20
N ILE A 323 -40.26 12.33 -35.21
CA ILE A 323 -39.92 13.67 -34.70
C ILE A 323 -39.06 14.44 -35.71
N GLU A 324 -38.06 13.80 -36.31
CA GLU A 324 -37.22 14.42 -37.34
C GLU A 324 -38.04 14.79 -38.58
N GLY A 325 -38.95 13.91 -39.04
CA GLY A 325 -39.85 14.22 -40.15
C GLY A 325 -40.86 15.32 -39.84
N LEU A 326 -41.31 15.44 -38.59
CA LEU A 326 -42.15 16.57 -38.15
C LEU A 326 -41.35 17.88 -38.13
N LEU A 327 -40.12 17.86 -37.63
CA LEU A 327 -39.23 19.03 -37.62
C LEU A 327 -38.84 19.46 -39.04
N GLU A 328 -38.61 18.54 -39.96
CA GLU A 328 -38.36 18.86 -41.38
C GLU A 328 -39.61 19.43 -42.06
N ALA A 329 -40.80 18.90 -41.77
CA ALA A 329 -42.06 19.44 -42.30
C ALA A 329 -42.35 20.85 -41.74
N GLU A 330 -42.05 21.09 -40.46
CA GLU A 330 -42.19 22.39 -39.81
C GLU A 330 -41.19 23.42 -40.37
N ALA A 331 -39.92 23.02 -40.58
CA ALA A 331 -38.93 23.87 -41.24
C ALA A 331 -39.30 24.19 -42.70
N GLY A 332 -39.90 23.25 -43.42
CA GLY A 332 -40.41 23.47 -44.78
C GLY A 332 -41.65 24.37 -44.83
N LEU A 333 -42.41 24.48 -43.73
CA LEU A 333 -43.54 25.39 -43.59
C LEU A 333 -43.11 26.81 -43.20
N GLU A 334 -42.04 26.98 -42.40
CA GLU A 334 -41.48 28.30 -42.08
C GLU A 334 -40.98 29.06 -43.32
N ASP A 335 -40.48 28.35 -44.34
CA ASP A 335 -40.08 28.98 -45.61
C ASP A 335 -41.27 29.42 -46.49
N LEU A 336 -42.48 28.90 -46.24
CA LEU A 336 -43.72 29.29 -46.93
C LEU A 336 -44.57 30.30 -46.14
N GLU A 337 -44.37 30.42 -44.83
CA GLU A 337 -45.10 31.37 -43.96
C GLU A 337 -44.51 32.79 -43.94
N ALA A 338 -43.41 33.04 -44.66
CA ALA A 338 -42.88 34.40 -44.85
C ALA A 338 -43.75 35.31 -45.74
N ASN A 339 -44.88 34.83 -46.29
CA ASN A 339 -45.69 35.66 -47.20
C ASN A 339 -47.21 35.53 -47.09
N ASP A 340 -47.80 35.09 -45.98
CA ASP A 340 -49.24 35.28 -45.81
C ASP A 340 -49.67 35.43 -44.34
N GLN A 341 -49.67 36.68 -43.88
CA GLN A 341 -50.52 37.07 -42.76
C GLN A 341 -51.98 36.93 -43.19
N ARG A 342 -52.70 35.92 -42.70
CA ARG A 342 -54.05 36.05 -42.10
C ARG A 342 -54.69 34.71 -41.69
N GLN A 343 -54.95 34.62 -40.38
CA GLN A 343 -56.17 34.11 -39.73
C GLN A 343 -56.60 32.64 -39.97
N SER A 344 -56.51 31.84 -38.90
CA SER A 344 -57.64 31.40 -38.05
C SER A 344 -57.65 29.89 -37.70
N GLY A 345 -57.96 29.59 -36.43
CA GLY A 345 -58.62 28.34 -36.04
C GLY A 345 -57.83 27.31 -35.21
N ILE A 346 -57.32 27.69 -34.03
CA ILE A 346 -56.75 26.73 -33.06
C ILE A 346 -57.86 26.16 -32.15
N PRO A 347 -58.02 24.83 -32.02
CA PRO A 347 -58.96 24.23 -31.09
C PRO A 347 -58.50 24.42 -29.64
N GLN A 348 -59.40 24.86 -28.77
CA GLN A 348 -59.15 25.08 -27.35
C GLN A 348 -58.82 23.77 -26.62
N ILE A 349 -57.52 23.53 -26.44
CA ILE A 349 -57.00 22.62 -25.43
C ILE A 349 -57.14 23.32 -24.08
N SER A 350 -57.74 22.63 -23.11
CA SER A 350 -58.02 23.11 -21.77
C SER A 350 -56.76 23.69 -21.10
N GLN A 351 -56.82 24.99 -20.77
CA GLN A 351 -55.72 25.82 -20.22
C GLN A 351 -55.09 25.28 -18.92
N ASP A 352 -55.72 24.32 -18.25
CA ASP A 352 -55.25 23.78 -16.97
C ASP A 352 -54.14 22.72 -17.13
N GLU A 353 -54.04 22.03 -18.28
CA GLU A 353 -52.95 21.06 -18.51
C GLU A 353 -51.63 21.70 -18.99
N GLU A 354 -51.70 22.82 -19.71
CA GLU A 354 -50.51 23.56 -20.16
C GLU A 354 -49.77 24.25 -19.01
N GLN A 355 -50.49 24.73 -18.00
CA GLN A 355 -49.88 25.35 -16.83
C GLN A 355 -49.13 24.35 -15.93
N ALA A 356 -49.51 23.07 -15.92
CA ALA A 356 -48.83 22.04 -15.15
C ALA A 356 -47.54 21.53 -15.83
N LYS A 357 -47.52 21.44 -17.17
CA LYS A 357 -46.33 21.01 -17.93
C LYS A 357 -45.26 22.11 -17.99
N SER A 358 -45.66 23.38 -18.16
CA SER A 358 -44.74 24.53 -18.23
C SER A 358 -43.93 24.75 -16.94
N ARG A 359 -44.51 24.50 -15.76
CA ARG A 359 -43.81 24.62 -14.47
C ARG A 359 -42.64 23.64 -14.30
N SER A 360 -42.65 22.49 -14.99
CA SER A 360 -41.62 21.46 -14.85
C SER A 360 -40.29 21.79 -15.56
N ASN A 361 -40.32 22.77 -16.46
CA ASN A 361 -39.18 23.18 -17.28
C ASN A 361 -38.53 24.49 -16.82
N GLN A 362 -39.08 25.16 -15.80
CA GLN A 362 -38.52 26.41 -15.29
C GLN A 362 -37.59 26.15 -14.11
N VAL A 363 -36.42 26.79 -14.13
CA VAL A 363 -35.50 26.87 -12.99
C VAL A 363 -35.89 28.10 -12.18
N ILE A 364 -36.55 27.86 -11.05
CA ILE A 364 -37.00 28.90 -10.13
C ILE A 364 -36.00 28.98 -8.97
N ASP A 365 -35.61 30.19 -8.60
CA ASP A 365 -34.74 30.40 -7.44
C ASP A 365 -35.50 30.38 -6.11
N SER A 366 -34.78 30.57 -5.00
CA SER A 366 -35.37 30.58 -3.66
C SER A 366 -36.35 31.74 -3.43
N GLU A 367 -36.30 32.78 -4.26
CA GLU A 367 -37.18 33.96 -4.18
C GLU A 367 -38.42 33.81 -5.06
N GLY A 368 -38.53 32.71 -5.80
CA GLY A 368 -39.66 32.46 -6.71
C GLY A 368 -39.46 33.06 -8.10
N ASN A 369 -38.29 33.63 -8.42
CA ASN A 369 -38.00 34.21 -9.72
C ASN A 369 -37.53 33.12 -10.70
N VAL A 370 -38.08 33.14 -11.92
CA VAL A 370 -37.66 32.25 -13.01
C VAL A 370 -36.32 32.75 -13.53
N ARG A 371 -35.26 31.96 -13.32
CA ARG A 371 -33.91 32.28 -13.80
C ARG A 371 -33.64 31.77 -15.21
N TYR A 372 -34.24 30.63 -15.55
CA TYR A 372 -33.98 29.98 -16.82
C TYR A 372 -35.14 29.05 -17.18
N THR A 373 -35.64 29.16 -18.41
CA THR A 373 -36.63 28.25 -18.96
C THR A 373 -35.92 27.25 -19.86
N VAL A 374 -36.13 25.96 -19.62
CA VAL A 374 -35.50 24.89 -20.37
C VAL A 374 -36.32 24.63 -21.63
N ASP A 375 -35.79 25.06 -22.77
CA ASP A 375 -36.35 24.66 -24.06
C ASP A 375 -35.94 23.20 -24.39
N PRO A 376 -36.87 22.37 -24.89
CA PRO A 376 -36.59 20.98 -25.23
C PRO A 376 -35.64 20.82 -26.42
N ASP A 377 -35.55 21.81 -27.30
CA ASP A 377 -34.76 21.69 -28.53
C ASP A 377 -33.38 22.36 -28.41
N VAL A 378 -33.25 23.32 -27.47
CA VAL A 378 -32.00 24.04 -27.25
C VAL A 378 -31.17 23.35 -26.14
N PRO A 379 -29.87 23.04 -26.37
CA PRO A 379 -29.01 22.50 -25.35
C PRO A 379 -28.78 23.53 -24.22
N VAL A 380 -28.96 23.08 -22.97
CA VAL A 380 -28.79 23.96 -21.79
C VAL A 380 -27.34 24.47 -21.71
N PRO A 381 -27.12 25.79 -21.65
CA PRO A 381 -25.79 26.38 -21.52
C PRO A 381 -25.04 25.88 -20.29
N LEU A 382 -23.72 25.75 -20.40
CA LEU A 382 -22.83 25.37 -19.30
C LEU A 382 -22.49 26.58 -18.39
N ASP A 383 -23.48 27.40 -18.05
CA ASP A 383 -23.30 28.60 -17.23
C ASP A 383 -23.70 28.35 -15.76
N PRO A 384 -22.77 28.51 -14.78
CA PRO A 384 -23.08 28.36 -13.36
C PRO A 384 -24.17 29.29 -12.83
N SER A 385 -24.40 30.45 -13.44
CA SER A 385 -25.44 31.42 -13.03
C SER A 385 -26.85 30.80 -12.98
N ILE A 386 -27.11 29.83 -13.86
CA ILE A 386 -28.39 29.13 -14.01
C ILE A 386 -28.74 28.30 -12.76
N TRP A 387 -27.75 27.75 -12.05
CA TRP A 387 -27.98 26.80 -10.94
C TRP A 387 -27.30 27.16 -9.63
N GLU A 388 -26.65 28.33 -9.55
CA GLU A 388 -26.03 28.81 -8.32
C GLU A 388 -27.08 29.14 -7.25
N GLY A 389 -26.90 28.59 -6.04
CA GLY A 389 -27.87 28.73 -4.94
C GLY A 389 -29.04 27.73 -4.95
N ILE A 390 -29.23 26.98 -6.04
CA ILE A 390 -30.37 26.05 -6.18
C ILE A 390 -29.95 24.60 -5.86
N GLY A 391 -30.76 23.93 -5.03
CA GLY A 391 -30.56 22.54 -4.64
C GLY A 391 -30.54 21.60 -5.84
N ALA A 392 -29.59 20.68 -5.92
CA ALA A 392 -29.44 19.81 -7.10
C ALA A 392 -30.71 18.98 -7.41
N ARG A 393 -31.55 18.68 -6.40
CA ARG A 393 -32.77 17.90 -6.57
C ARG A 393 -33.94 18.69 -7.16
N SER A 394 -33.99 20.01 -6.97
CA SER A 394 -35.04 20.87 -7.52
C SER A 394 -34.77 21.28 -8.98
N LEU A 395 -33.55 21.08 -9.47
CA LEU A 395 -33.20 21.36 -10.86
C LEU A 395 -33.81 20.32 -11.84
N PRO A 396 -34.37 20.78 -12.97
CA PRO A 396 -34.76 19.92 -14.09
C PRO A 396 -33.62 18.97 -14.51
N LYS A 397 -33.99 17.77 -15.00
CA LYS A 397 -33.01 16.70 -15.32
C LYS A 397 -31.94 17.16 -16.31
N ARG A 398 -32.32 17.99 -17.29
CA ARG A 398 -31.41 18.56 -18.30
C ARG A 398 -30.39 19.51 -17.67
N VAL A 399 -30.85 20.45 -16.84
CA VAL A 399 -29.98 21.39 -16.10
C VAL A 399 -29.05 20.64 -15.13
N ARG A 400 -29.50 19.57 -14.49
CA ARG A 400 -28.64 18.68 -13.70
C ARG A 400 -27.54 17.99 -14.52
N LYS A 401 -27.78 17.71 -15.80
CA LYS A 401 -26.80 17.10 -16.69
C LYS A 401 -25.75 18.14 -17.10
N ALA A 402 -26.19 19.34 -17.51
CA ALA A 402 -25.32 20.47 -17.81
C ALA A 402 -24.43 20.84 -16.61
N ARG A 403 -25.02 20.97 -15.41
CA ARG A 403 -24.26 21.20 -14.16
C ARG A 403 -23.22 20.12 -13.87
N ARG A 404 -23.53 18.84 -14.15
CA ARG A 404 -22.57 17.73 -13.95
C ARG A 404 -21.41 17.82 -14.92
N GLN A 405 -21.70 18.10 -16.19
CA GLN A 405 -20.70 18.26 -17.23
C GLN A 405 -19.78 19.46 -16.92
N TRP A 406 -20.35 20.62 -16.58
CA TRP A 406 -19.57 21.78 -16.15
C TRP A 406 -18.66 21.46 -14.95
N MET A 407 -19.15 20.70 -13.96
CA MET A 407 -18.33 20.27 -12.82
C MET A 407 -17.24 19.26 -13.20
N GLU A 408 -17.43 18.45 -14.24
CA GLU A 408 -16.42 17.54 -14.78
C GLU A 408 -15.35 18.32 -15.53
N ASP A 409 -15.75 19.25 -16.41
CA ASP A 409 -14.85 20.14 -17.15
C ASP A 409 -14.00 20.97 -16.20
N GLN A 410 -14.60 21.50 -15.12
CA GLN A 410 -13.85 22.21 -14.06
C GLN A 410 -12.85 21.30 -13.32
N ARG A 411 -13.18 20.03 -13.10
CA ARG A 411 -12.23 19.07 -12.48
C ARG A 411 -11.10 18.73 -13.45
N GLU A 412 -11.39 18.62 -14.73
CA GLU A 412 -10.39 18.31 -15.76
C GLU A 412 -9.48 19.50 -16.03
N ALA A 413 -10.03 20.70 -16.21
CA ALA A 413 -9.28 21.95 -16.30
C ALA A 413 -8.38 22.16 -15.07
N LYS A 414 -8.90 21.88 -13.88
CA LYS A 414 -8.10 21.93 -12.64
C LYS A 414 -7.01 20.86 -12.59
N LYS A 415 -7.29 19.63 -13.03
CA LYS A 415 -6.27 18.57 -13.12
C LYS A 415 -5.19 18.90 -14.15
N ALA A 416 -5.56 19.50 -15.28
CA ALA A 416 -4.64 19.93 -16.31
C ALA A 416 -3.77 21.09 -15.82
N ALA A 417 -4.36 22.10 -15.16
CA ALA A 417 -3.65 23.24 -14.60
C ALA A 417 -2.75 22.85 -13.40
N GLU A 418 -3.17 21.91 -12.56
CA GLU A 418 -2.40 21.53 -11.36
C GLU A 418 -1.32 20.47 -11.63
N GLY A 419 -1.34 19.81 -12.79
CA GLY A 419 -0.46 18.70 -13.14
C GLY A 419 -0.65 17.48 -12.23
N THR A 420 -0.29 16.30 -12.72
CA THR A 420 -0.37 15.01 -11.98
C THR A 420 0.46 14.95 -10.69
N ALA A 421 1.24 16.01 -10.38
CA ALA A 421 1.99 16.17 -9.13
C ALA A 421 1.17 16.77 -7.95
N SER A 422 -0.07 17.21 -8.16
CA SER A 422 -0.78 18.03 -7.15
C SER A 422 -1.35 17.24 -5.97
N THR A 423 -1.74 15.98 -6.14
CA THR A 423 -2.35 15.19 -5.06
C THR A 423 -1.36 14.84 -3.94
N THR A 424 -0.10 14.57 -4.28
CA THR A 424 1.00 14.42 -3.30
C THR A 424 1.34 15.74 -2.65
N LYS A 425 1.48 16.84 -3.42
CA LYS A 425 1.73 18.18 -2.87
C LYS A 425 0.59 18.65 -1.95
N GLN A 426 -0.66 18.29 -2.22
CA GLN A 426 -1.79 18.65 -1.37
C GLN A 426 -1.79 17.87 -0.04
N ALA A 427 -1.40 16.59 -0.06
CA ALA A 427 -1.21 15.80 1.16
C ALA A 427 -0.04 16.36 2.00
N GLU A 428 1.06 16.72 1.36
CA GLU A 428 2.20 17.38 2.01
C GLU A 428 1.81 18.75 2.59
N ARG A 429 1.06 19.58 1.84
CA ARG A 429 0.56 20.87 2.32
C ARG A 429 -0.41 20.72 3.49
N LYS A 430 -1.27 19.70 3.49
CA LYS A 430 -2.16 19.38 4.63
C LYS A 430 -1.34 18.95 5.86
N ASN A 431 -0.31 18.14 5.68
CA ASN A 431 0.59 17.74 6.77
C ASN A 431 1.40 18.93 7.31
N ALA A 432 1.94 19.78 6.43
CA ALA A 432 2.65 21.00 6.82
C ALA A 432 1.75 21.96 7.62
N ARG A 433 0.52 22.21 7.15
CA ARG A 433 -0.48 23.01 7.89
C ARG A 433 -0.81 22.40 9.27
N LYS A 434 -0.87 21.06 9.36
CA LYS A 434 -1.11 20.37 10.62
C LYS A 434 0.07 20.53 11.59
N ILE A 435 1.31 20.45 11.09
CA ILE A 435 2.53 20.69 11.87
C ILE A 435 2.57 22.14 12.34
N ALA A 436 2.38 23.11 11.45
CA ALA A 436 2.34 24.53 11.80
C ALA A 436 1.28 24.84 12.87
N LYS A 437 0.06 24.27 12.75
CA LYS A 437 -0.99 24.41 13.76
C LYS A 437 -0.60 23.78 15.11
N GLN A 438 0.11 22.65 15.10
CA GLN A 438 0.63 22.04 16.32
C GLN A 438 1.69 22.92 16.98
N GLU A 439 2.62 23.48 16.20
CA GLU A 439 3.70 24.33 16.72
C GLU A 439 3.17 25.66 17.24
N ALA A 440 2.23 26.31 16.53
CA ALA A 440 1.57 27.50 17.02
C ALA A 440 0.84 27.26 18.36
N MET A 441 0.14 26.13 18.49
CA MET A 441 -0.50 25.76 19.76
C MET A 441 0.52 25.42 20.85
N THR A 442 1.64 24.77 20.49
CA THR A 442 2.75 24.49 21.42
C THR A 442 3.29 25.79 22.01
N MET A 443 3.54 26.80 21.17
CA MET A 443 4.03 28.10 21.61
C MET A 443 3.02 28.84 22.49
N LYS A 444 1.73 28.79 22.18
CA LYS A 444 0.67 29.36 23.03
C LYS A 444 0.61 28.71 24.41
N ILE A 445 0.72 27.38 24.49
CA ILE A 445 0.73 26.65 25.76
C ILE A 445 1.94 27.09 26.60
N LEU A 446 3.11 27.20 25.99
CA LEU A 446 4.33 27.61 26.68
C LEU A 446 4.28 29.06 27.15
N SER A 447 3.74 29.98 26.33
CA SER A 447 3.59 31.38 26.73
C SER A 447 2.62 31.54 27.88
N GLU A 448 1.46 30.87 27.84
CA GLU A 448 0.48 30.91 28.94
C GLU A 448 1.00 30.21 30.21
N SER A 449 1.73 29.10 30.05
CA SER A 449 2.37 28.42 31.17
C SER A 449 3.41 29.31 31.86
N ARG A 450 4.16 30.10 31.08
CA ARG A 450 5.16 31.05 31.61
C ARG A 450 4.52 32.26 32.30
N LYS A 451 3.31 32.68 31.90
CA LYS A 451 2.55 33.76 32.57
C LYS A 451 2.04 33.35 33.95
N GLN A 452 1.75 32.07 34.17
CA GLN A 452 1.34 31.61 35.49
C GLN A 452 2.52 31.65 36.48
N LYS A 453 2.30 32.26 37.65
CA LYS A 453 3.33 32.58 38.66
C LYS A 453 4.32 31.41 38.88
N LYS A 454 5.60 31.67 38.57
CA LYS A 454 6.83 30.90 38.86
C LYS A 454 6.60 29.42 39.22
N GLY A 455 6.44 28.56 38.21
CA GLY A 455 6.61 27.09 38.34
C GLY A 455 5.50 26.32 39.06
N LYS A 456 4.36 26.94 39.42
CA LYS A 456 3.21 26.24 40.03
C LYS A 456 2.04 25.99 39.07
N GLY A 457 2.35 25.83 37.78
CA GLY A 457 1.38 25.60 36.71
C GLY A 457 1.10 24.13 36.40
N ALA A 458 1.94 23.21 36.88
CA ALA A 458 1.76 21.78 36.62
C ALA A 458 0.41 21.29 37.17
N GLY A 459 -0.47 20.82 36.27
CA GLY A 459 -1.78 20.28 36.62
C GLY A 459 -2.93 21.29 36.59
N LYS A 460 -2.67 22.58 36.33
CA LYS A 460 -3.73 23.57 36.12
C LYS A 460 -4.15 23.62 34.66
N THR A 461 -5.43 23.78 34.41
CA THR A 461 -5.95 24.14 33.08
C THR A 461 -6.04 25.66 32.98
N ALA A 462 -5.77 26.19 31.79
CA ALA A 462 -6.07 27.59 31.48
C ALA A 462 -6.92 27.64 30.21
N SER A 463 -7.89 28.56 30.20
CA SER A 463 -8.67 28.84 29.00
C SER A 463 -7.80 29.62 28.02
N ILE A 464 -7.38 28.97 26.93
CA ILE A 464 -6.70 29.64 25.83
C ILE A 464 -7.77 30.11 24.84
N GLU A 465 -7.68 31.37 24.42
CA GLU A 465 -8.68 32.03 23.57
C GLU A 465 -9.06 31.17 22.34
N GLY A 466 -10.35 30.81 22.28
CA GLY A 466 -10.95 29.97 21.23
C GLY A 466 -10.63 28.47 21.28
N ILE A 467 -9.87 28.00 22.27
CA ILE A 467 -9.36 26.63 22.30
C ILE A 467 -9.94 25.78 23.46
N GLY A 468 -10.55 26.42 24.45
CA GLY A 468 -11.07 25.78 25.66
C GLY A 468 -9.99 25.58 26.71
N GLU A 469 -10.26 24.75 27.71
CA GLU A 469 -9.32 24.42 28.79
C GLU A 469 -8.15 23.58 28.28
N VAL A 470 -6.93 24.09 28.46
CA VAL A 470 -5.70 23.44 28.05
C VAL A 470 -4.82 23.19 29.27
N PRO A 471 -4.28 21.97 29.46
CA PRO A 471 -3.36 21.69 30.56
C PRO A 471 -2.04 22.45 30.38
N LEU A 472 -1.67 23.22 31.40
CA LEU A 472 -0.41 23.93 31.48
C LEU A 472 0.73 23.01 31.90
N ILE A 473 1.95 23.44 31.57
CA ILE A 473 3.18 22.67 31.75
C ILE A 473 4.10 23.45 32.67
N ASP A 474 4.93 22.74 33.42
CA ASP A 474 5.95 23.40 34.23
C ASP A 474 7.06 23.99 33.34
N VAL A 475 7.19 25.31 33.38
CA VAL A 475 8.20 26.07 32.63
C VAL A 475 9.16 26.68 33.63
N THR A 476 10.36 26.10 33.71
CA THR A 476 11.44 26.53 34.60
C THR A 476 12.28 27.67 34.01
N THR A 477 12.16 27.94 32.70
CA THR A 477 12.94 28.96 31.99
C THR A 477 12.33 30.35 32.18
N LYS A 478 13.16 31.33 32.53
CA LYS A 478 12.74 32.72 32.71
C LYS A 478 12.66 33.42 31.35
N SER A 479 11.71 34.35 31.17
CA SER A 479 11.73 35.23 29.99
C SER A 479 12.96 36.14 30.07
N PRO A 480 13.79 36.29 29.02
CA PRO A 480 13.55 35.97 27.60
C PRO A 480 14.19 34.67 27.09
N GLU A 481 14.66 33.77 27.95
CA GLU A 481 15.39 32.57 27.53
C GLU A 481 14.53 31.65 26.64
N PRO A 482 15.14 30.99 25.63
CA PRO A 482 14.44 30.00 24.82
C PRO A 482 13.97 28.82 25.68
N PHE A 483 12.87 28.19 25.29
CA PHE A 483 12.32 27.02 25.99
C PHE A 483 13.25 25.81 25.83
N THR A 484 13.38 25.00 26.88
CA THR A 484 14.17 23.77 26.81
C THR A 484 13.51 22.73 25.89
N ALA A 485 14.30 21.80 25.37
CA ALA A 485 13.81 20.73 24.50
C ALA A 485 12.71 19.90 25.19
N ASP A 486 12.82 19.68 26.50
CA ASP A 486 11.84 18.93 27.30
C ASP A 486 10.53 19.69 27.47
N GLN A 487 10.60 21.01 27.72
CA GLN A 487 9.41 21.89 27.76
C GLN A 487 8.69 21.88 26.42
N MET A 488 9.42 22.00 25.31
CA MET A 488 8.87 21.91 23.95
C MET A 488 8.24 20.54 23.66
N ALA A 489 8.85 19.45 24.11
CA ALA A 489 8.33 18.09 23.91
C ALA A 489 7.03 17.85 24.71
N ALA A 490 6.99 18.29 25.97
CA ALA A 490 5.79 18.25 26.79
C ALA A 490 4.67 19.08 26.15
N ALA A 491 4.97 20.29 25.70
CA ALA A 491 4.00 21.20 25.07
C ALA A 491 3.45 20.66 23.76
N ARG A 492 4.29 20.05 22.92
CA ARG A 492 3.85 19.37 21.69
C ARG A 492 2.89 18.22 22.00
N THR A 493 3.12 17.50 23.10
CA THR A 493 2.25 16.40 23.52
C THR A 493 0.88 16.90 23.97
N SER A 494 0.84 17.95 24.79
CA SER A 494 -0.41 18.60 25.21
C SER A 494 -1.17 19.20 24.02
N ALA A 495 -0.48 19.94 23.13
CA ALA A 495 -1.08 20.52 21.92
C ALA A 495 -1.73 19.44 21.01
N ARG A 496 -1.10 18.28 20.86
CA ARG A 496 -1.66 17.16 20.08
C ARG A 496 -2.94 16.60 20.70
N LYS A 497 -3.00 16.48 22.04
CA LYS A 497 -4.20 16.01 22.75
C LYS A 497 -5.36 17.00 22.56
N VAL A 498 -5.11 18.29 22.82
CA VAL A 498 -6.10 19.36 22.67
C VAL A 498 -6.65 19.44 21.25
N LEU A 499 -5.79 19.46 20.22
CA LEU A 499 -6.24 19.48 18.82
C LEU A 499 -7.07 18.25 18.44
N LYS A 500 -6.78 17.08 19.04
CA LYS A 500 -7.53 15.86 18.80
C LYS A 500 -8.92 15.93 19.45
N GLU A 501 -9.01 16.47 20.66
CA GLU A 501 -10.27 16.69 21.36
C GLU A 501 -11.15 17.73 20.67
N GLN A 502 -10.59 18.85 20.23
CA GLN A 502 -11.32 19.83 19.41
C GLN A 502 -11.89 19.20 18.14
N LYS A 503 -11.10 18.37 17.46
CA LYS A 503 -11.58 17.66 16.28
C LYS A 503 -12.72 16.70 16.60
N ARG A 504 -12.69 16.04 17.77
CA ARG A 504 -13.78 15.18 18.23
C ARG A 504 -15.03 15.99 18.57
N LYS A 505 -14.90 17.09 19.31
CA LYS A 505 -16.00 18.00 19.63
C LYS A 505 -16.65 18.58 18.37
N LYS A 506 -15.84 19.05 17.41
CA LYS A 506 -16.34 19.55 16.12
C LYS A 506 -17.13 18.49 15.36
N LYS A 507 -16.61 17.26 15.28
CA LYS A 507 -17.32 16.14 14.63
C LYS A 507 -18.62 15.78 15.36
N ALA A 508 -18.66 15.88 16.68
CA ALA A 508 -19.88 15.64 17.45
C ALA A 508 -20.92 16.72 17.17
N MET A 509 -20.52 17.99 17.12
CA MET A 509 -21.41 19.11 16.75
C MET A 509 -21.91 19.00 15.31
N GLU A 510 -21.04 18.62 14.37
CA GLU A 510 -21.41 18.37 12.96
C GLU A 510 -22.31 17.13 12.79
N ALA A 511 -22.39 16.24 13.79
CA ALA A 511 -23.28 15.08 13.76
C ALA A 511 -24.60 15.31 14.48
N SER A 512 -24.66 16.29 15.39
CA SER A 512 -25.90 16.70 16.08
C SER A 512 -26.70 17.76 15.33
N ALA A 513 -26.06 18.49 14.42
CA ALA A 513 -26.68 19.41 13.47
C ALA A 513 -27.01 18.68 12.17
#